data_AF-A0A1E3XBF3-F1
#
_entry.id   AF-A0A1E3XBF3-F1
#
_cell.length_a   1.000
_cell.length_b   1.000
_cell.length_c   1.000
_cell.angle_alpha   90.00
_cell.angle_beta   90.00
_cell.angle_gamma   90.00
#
_symmetry.space_group_name_H-M   'P 1'
#
loop_
_entity.id
_entity.type
_entity.pdbx_description
1 polymer ?
#
loop_
_entity_poly.entity_id
_entity_poly.type
_entity_poly.pdbx_seq_one_letter_code
_entity_poly.pdbx_strand_id
1 'polypeptide(L)'
;MGKLQEGWWPNLKKVFQTVGATAVVIIALFGGYYAVNNFVDKKIEKAVADVDAKIQASVNSEEFVKKAQAGVRPFLIFDARGKVLIDLGALEYIDPPVVVSTEGNPIPEKVIVTPKAYMAHAPLITGIDQVGAVAKATRGQGLNWKYTFEATYVMTGDIDPETQLQKRSRFRLEILK
;
A
#
# COMPACT_ATOMS: atom_id res chain seq x y z
N MET A 1 84.60 -24.95 -45.48
CA MET A 1 84.22 -25.66 -44.24
C MET A 1 84.61 -24.76 -43.08
N GLY A 2 83.74 -24.14 -42.29
CA GLY A 2 82.41 -24.52 -41.85
C GLY A 2 82.41 -24.50 -40.31
N LYS A 3 82.39 -23.31 -39.70
CA LYS A 3 82.19 -23.13 -38.25
C LYS A 3 81.22 -21.97 -38.03
N LEU A 4 79.94 -22.27 -38.15
CA LEU A 4 78.84 -21.47 -37.61
C LEU A 4 77.99 -22.46 -36.82
N GLN A 5 78.00 -22.34 -35.50
CA GLN A 5 76.90 -22.62 -34.57
C GLN A 5 77.47 -22.96 -33.20
N GLU A 6 77.62 -21.95 -32.34
CA GLU A 6 77.56 -22.13 -30.89
C GLU A 6 77.36 -20.75 -30.27
N GLY A 7 76.20 -20.47 -29.69
CA GLY A 7 76.06 -19.28 -28.85
C GLY A 7 74.67 -18.72 -28.55
N TRP A 8 73.61 -19.06 -29.30
CA TRP A 8 72.34 -18.32 -29.17
C TRP A 8 71.22 -19.07 -28.43
N TRP A 9 71.30 -20.40 -28.33
CA TRP A 9 70.27 -21.26 -27.69
C TRP A 9 70.10 -21.14 -26.17
N PRO A 10 71.14 -20.96 -25.33
CA PRO A 10 70.96 -20.91 -23.87
C PRO A 10 70.28 -19.62 -23.40
N ASN A 11 70.40 -18.52 -24.16
CA ASN A 11 69.75 -17.25 -23.85
C ASN A 11 68.26 -17.25 -24.25
N LEU A 12 67.89 -17.94 -25.34
CA LEU A 12 66.50 -18.09 -25.77
C LEU A 12 65.63 -18.82 -24.73
N LYS A 13 66.13 -19.91 -24.13
CA LYS A 13 65.40 -20.64 -23.08
C LYS A 13 65.14 -19.77 -21.84
N LYS A 14 66.12 -18.97 -21.43
CA LYS A 14 65.97 -18.02 -20.30
C LYS A 14 64.96 -16.92 -20.64
N VAL A 15 65.00 -16.37 -21.85
CA VAL A 15 64.02 -15.36 -22.30
C VAL A 15 62.60 -15.93 -22.31
N PHE A 16 62.38 -17.13 -22.85
CA PHE A 16 61.06 -17.78 -22.82
C PHE A 16 60.57 -18.09 -21.40
N GLN A 17 61.46 -18.50 -20.49
CA GLN A 17 61.12 -18.71 -19.08
C GLN A 17 60.73 -17.40 -18.38
N THR A 18 61.47 -16.31 -18.62
CA THR A 18 61.17 -15.00 -18.04
C THR A 18 59.87 -14.42 -18.60
N VAL A 19 59.65 -14.49 -19.91
CA VAL A 19 58.41 -14.01 -20.56
C VAL A 19 57.21 -14.84 -20.10
N GLY A 20 57.35 -16.17 -20.00
CA GLY A 20 56.33 -17.05 -19.46
C GLY A 20 55.99 -16.74 -18.00
N ALA A 21 57.01 -16.51 -17.16
CA ALA A 21 56.81 -16.12 -15.76
C ALA A 21 56.07 -14.77 -15.63
N THR A 22 56.47 -13.77 -16.42
CA THR A 22 55.80 -12.46 -16.43
C THR A 22 54.34 -12.55 -16.90
N ALA A 23 54.06 -13.35 -17.93
CA ALA A 23 52.70 -13.56 -18.42
C ALA A 23 51.80 -14.22 -17.34
N VAL A 24 52.33 -15.19 -16.59
CA VAL A 24 51.61 -15.82 -15.48
C VAL A 24 51.31 -14.82 -14.36
N VAL A 25 52.25 -13.96 -14.01
CA VAL A 25 52.05 -12.90 -13.01
C VAL A 25 50.96 -11.92 -13.46
N ILE A 26 50.99 -11.49 -14.72
CA ILE A 26 49.96 -10.60 -15.28
C ILE A 26 48.57 -11.25 -15.23
N ILE A 27 48.45 -12.51 -15.66
CA ILE A 27 47.17 -13.25 -15.62
C ILE A 27 46.67 -13.40 -14.18
N ALA A 28 47.57 -13.69 -13.22
CA ALA A 28 47.21 -13.80 -11.81
C ALA A 28 46.71 -12.47 -11.23
N LEU A 29 47.34 -11.34 -11.59
CA LEU A 29 46.92 -10.00 -11.18
C LEU A 29 45.55 -9.64 -11.77
N PHE A 30 45.32 -9.89 -13.06
CA PHE A 30 44.01 -9.68 -13.68
C PHE A 30 42.94 -10.59 -13.07
N GLY A 31 43.23 -11.88 -12.87
CA GLY A 31 42.32 -12.82 -12.22
C GLY A 31 41.96 -12.40 -10.80
N GLY A 32 42.95 -11.95 -10.02
CA GLY A 32 42.75 -11.38 -8.69
C GLY A 32 41.87 -10.12 -8.70
N TYR A 33 42.14 -9.20 -9.63
CA TYR A 33 41.34 -7.99 -9.81
C TYR A 33 39.86 -8.31 -10.12
N TYR A 34 39.60 -9.20 -11.08
CA TYR A 34 38.24 -9.63 -11.41
C TYR A 34 37.54 -10.36 -10.25
N ALA A 35 38.27 -11.20 -9.49
CA ALA A 35 37.71 -11.89 -8.34
C ALA A 35 37.30 -10.92 -7.23
N VAL A 36 38.11 -9.88 -6.96
CA VAL A 36 37.80 -8.83 -5.98
C VAL A 36 36.59 -8.02 -6.43
N ASN A 37 36.54 -7.57 -7.69
CA ASN A 37 35.39 -6.82 -8.20
C ASN A 37 34.09 -7.64 -8.11
N ASN A 38 34.11 -8.89 -8.58
CA ASN A 38 32.94 -9.77 -8.47
C ASN A 38 32.50 -10.00 -7.02
N PHE A 39 33.43 -10.04 -6.07
CA PHE A 39 33.09 -10.19 -4.65
C PHE A 39 32.45 -8.92 -4.08
N VAL A 40 32.97 -7.75 -4.46
CA VAL A 40 32.40 -6.45 -4.08
C VAL A 40 31.00 -6.30 -4.66
N ASP A 41 30.82 -6.56 -5.95
CA ASP A 41 29.54 -6.46 -6.64
C ASP A 41 28.48 -7.37 -5.98
N LYS A 42 28.81 -8.63 -5.71
CA LYS A 42 27.89 -9.56 -5.02
C LYS A 42 27.52 -9.11 -3.61
N LYS A 43 28.44 -8.45 -2.89
CA LYS A 43 28.14 -7.90 -1.56
C LYS A 43 27.20 -6.70 -1.66
N ILE A 44 27.40 -5.85 -2.66
CA ILE A 44 26.54 -4.69 -2.92
C ILE A 44 25.13 -5.18 -3.29
N GLU A 45 25.01 -6.12 -4.23
CA GLU A 45 23.72 -6.70 -4.63
C GLU A 45 22.97 -7.30 -3.44
N LYS A 46 23.66 -8.07 -2.58
CA LYS A 46 23.05 -8.63 -1.38
C LYS A 46 22.59 -7.55 -0.40
N ALA A 47 23.40 -6.52 -0.19
CA ALA A 47 23.04 -5.41 0.70
C ALA A 47 21.81 -4.65 0.19
N VAL A 48 21.72 -4.40 -1.13
CA VAL A 48 20.54 -3.79 -1.76
C VAL A 48 19.31 -4.68 -1.59
N ALA A 49 19.43 -5.99 -1.86
CA ALA A 49 18.32 -6.93 -1.71
C ALA A 49 17.82 -7.01 -0.25
N ASP A 50 18.73 -7.02 0.73
CA ASP A 50 18.36 -7.03 2.16
C ASP A 50 17.63 -5.74 2.58
N VAL A 51 18.04 -4.58 2.04
CA VAL A 51 17.37 -3.30 2.27
C VAL A 51 16.00 -3.30 1.62
N ASP A 52 15.88 -3.72 0.37
CA ASP A 52 14.61 -3.80 -0.35
C ASP A 52 13.63 -4.75 0.36
N ALA A 53 14.11 -5.91 0.82
CA ALA A 53 13.29 -6.84 1.60
C ALA A 53 12.78 -6.22 2.91
N LYS A 54 13.63 -5.46 3.62
CA LYS A 54 13.23 -4.73 4.84
C LYS A 54 12.23 -3.62 4.55
N ILE A 55 12.42 -2.87 3.46
CA ILE A 55 11.48 -1.83 3.03
C ILE A 55 10.13 -2.47 2.68
N GLN A 56 10.12 -3.53 1.88
CA GLN A 56 8.88 -4.24 1.54
C GLN A 56 8.18 -4.79 2.79
N ALA A 57 8.92 -5.38 3.73
CA ALA A 57 8.34 -5.86 4.99
C ALA A 57 7.74 -4.70 5.82
N SER A 58 8.38 -3.52 5.82
CA SER A 58 7.92 -2.35 6.55
C SER A 58 6.69 -1.70 5.91
N VAL A 59 6.69 -1.58 4.57
CA VAL A 59 5.58 -0.99 3.79
C VAL A 59 4.34 -1.89 3.81
N ASN A 60 4.52 -3.20 3.81
CA ASN A 60 3.42 -4.17 3.88
C ASN A 60 2.94 -4.43 5.32
N SER A 61 3.51 -3.77 6.32
CA SER A 61 3.01 -3.90 7.69
C SER A 61 1.61 -3.29 7.81
N GLU A 62 0.72 -3.99 8.51
CA GLU A 62 -0.66 -3.54 8.72
C GLU A 62 -0.72 -2.15 9.38
N GLU A 63 0.25 -1.85 10.26
CA GLU A 63 0.38 -0.56 10.92
C GLU A 63 0.74 0.56 9.94
N PHE A 64 1.67 0.33 9.00
CA PHE A 64 2.01 1.32 7.97
C PHE A 64 0.85 1.58 7.02
N VAL A 65 0.16 0.52 6.58
CA VAL A 65 -1.02 0.63 5.72
C VAL A 65 -2.12 1.43 6.41
N LYS A 66 -2.40 1.15 7.69
CA LYS A 66 -3.38 1.91 8.49
C LYS A 66 -3.00 3.39 8.63
N LYS A 67 -1.73 3.68 8.95
CA LYS A 67 -1.21 5.06 9.05
C LYS A 67 -1.27 5.80 7.71
N ALA A 68 -0.90 5.14 6.62
CA ALA A 68 -0.96 5.71 5.27
C ALA A 68 -2.42 5.99 4.86
N GLN A 69 -3.34 5.08 5.12
CA GLN A 69 -4.77 5.25 4.81
C GLN A 69 -5.41 6.38 5.63
N ALA A 70 -5.10 6.48 6.93
CA ALA A 70 -5.54 7.58 7.79
C ALA A 70 -4.96 8.95 7.33
N GLY A 71 -3.76 8.95 6.72
CA GLY A 71 -3.17 10.14 6.13
C GLY A 71 -3.93 10.63 4.90
N VAL A 72 -4.27 9.72 3.99
CA VAL A 72 -4.79 10.04 2.64
C VAL A 72 -6.30 10.29 2.65
N ARG A 73 -7.12 9.34 3.13
CA ARG A 73 -8.59 9.43 3.12
C ARG A 73 -9.18 8.60 4.27
N PRO A 74 -9.26 9.18 5.49
CA PRO A 74 -9.87 8.50 6.62
C PRO A 74 -11.31 8.13 6.31
N PHE A 75 -11.69 6.88 6.56
CA PHE A 75 -13.07 6.45 6.49
C PHE A 75 -13.40 5.40 7.54
N LEU A 76 -14.68 5.25 7.82
CA LEU A 76 -15.21 4.13 8.60
C LEU A 76 -16.37 3.47 7.86
N ILE A 77 -16.65 2.22 8.21
CA ILE A 77 -17.83 1.48 7.76
C ILE A 77 -18.67 1.16 8.99
N PHE A 78 -19.96 1.47 8.94
CA PHE A 78 -20.91 1.21 10.01
C PHE A 78 -22.19 0.54 9.48
N ASP A 79 -22.89 -0.19 10.34
CA ASP A 79 -24.18 -0.81 10.01
C ASP A 79 -25.38 0.13 10.26
N ALA A 80 -26.57 -0.28 9.82
CA ALA A 80 -27.83 0.47 9.99
C ALA A 80 -28.25 0.71 11.46
N ARG A 81 -27.52 0.16 12.43
CA ARG A 81 -27.71 0.37 13.87
C ARG A 81 -26.65 1.28 14.47
N GLY A 82 -25.75 1.83 13.64
CA GLY A 82 -24.64 2.67 14.09
C GLY A 82 -23.44 1.91 14.62
N LYS A 83 -23.40 0.58 14.51
CA LYS A 83 -22.23 -0.20 14.93
C LYS A 83 -21.12 0.00 13.91
N VAL A 84 -19.98 0.54 14.36
CA VAL A 84 -18.76 0.62 13.56
C VAL A 84 -18.21 -0.79 13.34
N LEU A 85 -18.04 -1.17 12.06
CA LEU A 85 -17.52 -2.46 11.63
C LEU A 85 -16.04 -2.38 11.26
N ILE A 86 -15.63 -1.26 10.64
CA ILE A 86 -14.25 -0.98 10.22
C ILE A 86 -13.99 0.49 10.50
N ASP A 87 -12.83 0.82 11.06
CA ASP A 87 -12.33 2.18 11.19
C ASP A 87 -10.90 2.26 10.63
N LEU A 88 -10.70 3.17 9.67
CA LEU A 88 -9.40 3.48 9.07
C LEU A 88 -9.03 4.94 9.35
N GLY A 89 -9.21 5.36 10.61
CA GLY A 89 -8.80 6.66 11.14
C GLY A 89 -9.87 7.74 11.10
N ALA A 90 -11.12 7.42 10.73
CA ALA A 90 -12.19 8.42 10.72
C ALA A 90 -12.59 8.86 12.13
N LEU A 91 -12.53 7.96 13.12
CA LEU A 91 -12.86 8.28 14.51
C LEU A 91 -11.87 9.25 15.17
N GLU A 92 -10.74 9.57 14.55
CA GLU A 92 -9.88 10.66 15.00
C GLU A 92 -10.52 12.05 14.76
N TYR A 93 -11.40 12.16 13.77
CA TYR A 93 -11.99 13.43 13.32
C TYR A 93 -13.46 13.60 13.75
N ILE A 94 -14.17 12.48 13.97
CA ILE A 94 -15.58 12.46 14.33
C ILE A 94 -15.86 11.53 15.52
N ASP A 95 -16.95 11.76 16.22
CA ASP A 95 -17.53 10.76 17.13
C ASP A 95 -18.21 9.64 16.32
N PRO A 96 -18.43 8.45 16.92
CA PRO A 96 -19.19 7.39 16.26
C PRO A 96 -20.56 7.88 15.76
N PRO A 97 -20.96 7.53 14.53
CA PRO A 97 -22.18 8.06 13.93
C PRO A 97 -23.41 7.58 14.70
N VAL A 98 -24.35 8.50 14.95
CA VAL A 98 -25.64 8.18 15.56
C VAL A 98 -26.64 7.91 14.44
N VAL A 99 -27.22 6.71 14.44
CA VAL A 99 -28.14 6.26 13.39
C VAL A 99 -29.55 6.19 13.96
N VAL A 100 -30.49 6.83 13.26
CA VAL A 100 -31.92 6.80 13.54
C VAL A 100 -32.60 6.04 12.41
N SER A 101 -33.22 4.92 12.75
CA SER A 101 -33.86 4.01 11.80
C SER A 101 -35.28 3.71 12.25
N THR A 102 -36.21 3.63 11.30
CA THR A 102 -37.56 3.11 11.54
C THR A 102 -37.53 1.58 11.52
N GLU A 103 -38.31 0.94 12.40
CA GLU A 103 -38.44 -0.52 12.41
C GLU A 103 -38.86 -1.04 11.03
N GLY A 104 -38.20 -2.10 10.56
CA GLY A 104 -38.46 -2.70 9.25
C GLY A 104 -37.84 -1.95 8.06
N ASN A 105 -37.25 -0.76 8.23
CA ASN A 105 -36.59 -0.04 7.15
C ASN A 105 -35.09 -0.39 7.06
N PRO A 106 -34.59 -0.93 5.93
CA PRO A 106 -33.16 -1.17 5.71
C PRO A 106 -32.30 0.09 5.71
N ILE A 107 -32.88 1.22 5.28
CA ILE A 107 -32.18 2.50 5.12
C ILE A 107 -32.52 3.35 6.33
N PRO A 108 -31.51 3.89 7.04
CA PRO A 108 -31.78 4.76 8.18
C PRO A 108 -32.50 6.02 7.70
N GLU A 109 -33.47 6.46 8.49
CA GLU A 109 -34.15 7.74 8.26
C GLU A 109 -33.13 8.88 8.34
N LYS A 110 -32.21 8.79 9.29
CA LYS A 110 -31.21 9.81 9.54
C LYS A 110 -29.92 9.26 10.12
N VAL A 111 -28.81 9.84 9.66
CA VAL A 111 -27.49 9.64 10.29
C VAL A 111 -26.97 11.00 10.77
N ILE A 112 -26.49 11.05 12.00
CA ILE A 112 -25.87 12.23 12.60
C ILE A 112 -24.38 11.96 12.78
N VAL A 113 -23.57 12.86 12.23
CA VAL A 113 -22.13 12.83 12.35
C VAL A 113 -21.70 14.06 13.13
N THR A 114 -20.94 13.86 14.21
CA THR A 114 -20.45 14.93 15.07
C THR A 114 -18.94 15.06 14.90
N PRO A 115 -18.46 16.07 14.16
CA PRO A 115 -17.05 16.40 14.10
C PRO A 115 -16.50 16.86 15.45
N LYS A 116 -15.28 16.42 15.79
CA LYS A 116 -14.55 16.87 16.98
C LYS A 116 -14.01 18.30 16.86
N ALA A 117 -13.88 18.78 15.62
CA ALA A 117 -13.47 20.14 15.26
C ALA A 117 -14.30 20.65 14.09
N TYR A 118 -14.26 21.96 13.84
CA TYR A 118 -14.98 22.55 12.70
C TYR A 118 -14.53 21.90 11.38
N MET A 119 -15.49 21.43 10.60
CA MET A 119 -15.27 20.82 9.29
C MET A 119 -16.08 21.60 8.26
N ALA A 120 -15.41 22.23 7.29
CA ALA A 120 -16.06 23.10 6.30
C ALA A 120 -17.01 22.31 5.36
N HIS A 121 -16.60 21.11 4.96
CA HIS A 121 -17.34 20.22 4.08
C HIS A 121 -18.00 19.07 4.84
N ALA A 122 -19.09 18.55 4.29
CA ALA A 122 -19.74 17.37 4.85
C ALA A 122 -18.88 16.14 4.55
N PRO A 123 -18.66 15.23 5.51
CA PRO A 123 -18.19 13.89 5.21
C PRO A 123 -19.01 13.24 4.09
N LEU A 124 -18.39 12.42 3.26
CA LEU A 124 -19.12 11.69 2.24
C LEU A 124 -19.71 10.43 2.85
N ILE A 125 -21.04 10.25 2.80
CA ILE A 125 -21.69 8.98 3.16
C ILE A 125 -22.13 8.28 1.89
N THR A 126 -21.78 7.00 1.75
CA THR A 126 -22.15 6.15 0.62
C THR A 126 -22.69 4.82 1.14
N GLY A 127 -23.84 4.39 0.62
CA GLY A 127 -24.36 3.05 0.87
C GLY A 127 -23.49 2.01 0.17
N ILE A 128 -23.06 0.97 0.89
CA ILE A 128 -22.27 -0.13 0.32
C ILE A 128 -23.19 -1.16 -0.33
N ASP A 129 -24.25 -1.52 0.40
CA ASP A 129 -25.20 -2.55 -0.01
C ASP A 129 -26.52 -1.96 -0.52
N GLN A 130 -26.63 -0.63 -0.53
CA GLN A 130 -27.87 0.10 -0.84
C GLN A 130 -27.78 0.70 -2.24
N VAL A 131 -28.18 -0.08 -3.24
CA VAL A 131 -28.26 0.39 -4.63
C VAL A 131 -29.38 1.43 -4.73
N GLY A 132 -29.02 2.65 -5.15
CA GLY A 132 -30.00 3.71 -5.41
C GLY A 132 -30.40 4.57 -4.19
N ALA A 133 -29.79 4.40 -3.03
CA ALA A 133 -29.97 5.34 -1.91
C ALA A 133 -28.93 6.46 -1.98
N VAL A 134 -29.38 7.71 -2.13
CA VAL A 134 -28.49 8.89 -2.15
C VAL A 134 -28.58 9.60 -0.81
N ALA A 135 -27.42 9.77 -0.15
CA ALA A 135 -27.34 10.51 1.09
C ALA A 135 -27.28 12.01 0.82
N LYS A 136 -28.15 12.77 1.45
CA LYS A 136 -28.22 14.23 1.39
C LYS A 136 -27.73 14.82 2.70
N ALA A 137 -26.61 15.54 2.64
CA ALA A 137 -26.02 16.18 3.80
C ALA A 137 -26.62 17.57 4.04
N THR A 138 -26.93 17.87 5.29
CA THR A 138 -27.37 19.20 5.75
C THR A 138 -26.67 19.55 7.06
N ARG A 139 -26.52 20.85 7.34
CA ARG A 139 -25.98 21.29 8.63
C ARG A 139 -26.97 21.00 9.76
N GLY A 140 -26.47 20.41 10.82
CA GLY A 140 -27.17 20.20 12.07
C GLY A 140 -26.94 21.34 13.07
N GLN A 141 -27.27 21.07 14.33
CA GLN A 141 -26.98 21.99 15.42
C GLN A 141 -25.50 21.86 15.82
N GLY A 142 -24.84 22.98 16.11
CA GLY A 142 -23.41 22.99 16.49
C GLY A 142 -22.52 22.57 15.32
N LEU A 143 -21.63 21.61 15.56
CA LEU A 143 -20.71 21.09 14.54
C LEU A 143 -21.33 19.98 13.67
N ASN A 144 -22.54 19.54 14.00
CA ASN A 144 -23.09 18.31 13.46
C ASN A 144 -23.42 18.40 11.96
N TRP A 145 -23.23 17.28 11.28
CA TRP A 145 -23.78 17.02 9.96
C TRP A 145 -24.94 16.02 10.10
N LYS A 146 -26.04 16.30 9.39
CA LYS A 146 -27.23 15.45 9.35
C LYS A 146 -27.38 14.92 7.92
N TYR A 147 -27.58 13.61 7.81
CA TYR A 147 -27.81 12.94 6.54
C TYR A 147 -29.20 12.36 6.53
N THR A 148 -29.93 12.59 5.44
CA THR A 148 -31.18 11.89 5.09
C THR A 148 -30.96 11.14 3.78
N PHE A 149 -31.70 10.07 3.55
CA PHE A 149 -31.52 9.25 2.34
C PHE A 149 -32.73 9.40 1.42
N GLU A 150 -32.47 9.71 0.16
CA GLU A 150 -33.49 9.76 -0.90
C GLU A 150 -33.35 8.50 -1.77
N ALA A 151 -34.44 7.78 -1.98
CA ALA A 151 -34.46 6.62 -2.88
C ALA A 151 -34.51 7.13 -4.33
N THR A 152 -33.51 6.79 -5.12
CA THR A 152 -33.30 7.33 -6.48
C THR A 152 -33.90 6.44 -7.56
N TYR A 153 -34.19 5.16 -7.28
CA TYR A 153 -34.90 4.27 -8.20
C TYR A 153 -35.77 3.26 -7.46
N VAL A 154 -37.05 3.22 -7.79
CA VAL A 154 -37.94 2.09 -7.50
C VAL A 154 -37.76 1.09 -8.65
N MET A 155 -36.83 0.14 -8.52
CA MET A 155 -36.88 -1.03 -9.40
C MET A 155 -38.03 -1.91 -8.91
N THR A 156 -39.15 -1.87 -9.63
CA THR A 156 -40.32 -2.75 -9.49
C THR A 156 -40.01 -4.18 -9.97
N GLY A 157 -38.91 -4.77 -9.50
CA GLY A 157 -38.67 -6.19 -9.59
C GLY A 157 -38.97 -6.80 -8.23
N ASP A 158 -39.62 -7.95 -8.19
CA ASP A 158 -39.96 -8.70 -6.97
C ASP A 158 -38.70 -9.01 -6.15
N ILE A 159 -38.28 -8.06 -5.33
CA ILE A 159 -37.28 -8.27 -4.28
C ILE A 159 -38.08 -8.81 -3.11
N ASP A 160 -37.93 -10.11 -2.84
CA ASP A 160 -38.44 -10.74 -1.63
C ASP A 160 -38.06 -9.88 -0.40
N PRO A 161 -39.05 -9.24 0.26
CA PRO A 161 -38.79 -8.31 1.36
C PRO A 161 -38.12 -8.99 2.56
N GLU A 162 -38.31 -10.30 2.73
CA GLU A 162 -37.85 -11.04 3.90
C GLU A 162 -36.37 -11.47 3.79
N THR A 163 -35.84 -11.69 2.59
CA THR A 163 -34.49 -12.26 2.43
C THR A 163 -33.37 -11.24 2.28
N GLN A 164 -33.64 -9.99 1.90
CA GLN A 164 -32.59 -8.98 1.60
C GLN A 164 -32.62 -7.73 2.49
N LEU A 165 -33.79 -7.27 2.94
CA LEU A 165 -33.91 -5.93 3.56
C LEU A 165 -33.43 -5.88 5.02
N GLN A 166 -33.46 -6.99 5.77
CA GLN A 166 -33.12 -6.95 7.20
C GLN A 166 -31.66 -7.30 7.52
N LYS A 167 -30.90 -7.87 6.58
CA LYS A 167 -29.52 -8.27 6.84
C LYS A 167 -28.53 -7.30 6.20
N ARG A 168 -28.18 -6.29 7.00
CA ARG A 168 -26.87 -5.60 6.99
C ARG A 168 -26.69 -4.48 5.96
N SER A 169 -27.56 -3.48 5.93
CA SER A 169 -27.19 -2.22 5.25
C SER A 169 -25.94 -1.65 5.91
N ARG A 170 -24.87 -1.55 5.14
CA ARG A 170 -23.63 -0.91 5.55
C ARG A 170 -23.43 0.40 4.82
N PHE A 171 -22.81 1.33 5.52
CA PHE A 171 -22.53 2.67 5.02
C PHE A 171 -21.05 2.96 5.23
N ARG A 172 -20.42 3.52 4.19
CA ARG A 172 -19.07 4.09 4.28
C ARG A 172 -19.21 5.58 4.56
N LEU A 173 -18.50 6.07 5.57
CA LEU A 173 -18.36 7.49 5.88
C LEU A 173 -16.91 7.89 5.69
N GLU A 174 -16.64 8.80 4.76
CA GLU A 174 -15.32 9.28 4.41
C GLU A 174 -15.14 10.75 4.81
N ILE A 175 -14.03 11.05 5.46
CA ILE A 175 -13.65 12.42 5.85
C ILE A 175 -12.98 13.11 4.67
N LEU A 176 -13.55 14.23 4.25
CA LEU A 176 -12.99 15.08 3.21
C LEU A 176 -12.11 16.15 3.87
N LYS A 177 -10.82 16.19 3.50
CA LYS A 177 -9.86 17.22 3.92
C LYS A 177 -9.80 18.35 2.89
#